data_AF-A0A183DB42-F1
#
_entry.id   AF-A0A183DB42-F1
#
_cell.length_a   1.000
_cell.length_b   1.000
_cell.length_c   1.000
_cell.angle_alpha   90.00
_cell.angle_beta   90.00
_cell.angle_gamma   90.00
#
_symmetry.space_group_name_H-M   'P 1'
#
loop_
_entity.id
_entity.type
_entity.pdbx_description
1 polymer ?
#
loop_
_entity_poly.entity_id
_entity_poly.type
_entity_poly.pdbx_seq_one_letter_code
_entity_poly.pdbx_strand_id
1 'polypeptide(L)'
;MEIFFFAFQDFNSELFGFQDFDNDLFTTSGVLLGTGALLVYGGVLRYFGFFSKYNILILTLKKSLPNILRFMSCTAVLYAGFLIAGWVIIGPYSLKFRTLGQSSEALFSLLNGDDMFATFFTINETNTIVRIFGTIYIYLFVSLFIYVVLSLFIAIIMDAYEVIRDRYRSQEIEEPSLLQFLAAGQHPDPTNDAEARFQYSSKNLLRL
;
A
#
# COMPACT_ATOMS: atom_id res chain seq x y z
N MET A 1 -33.20 -12.37 5.83
CA MET A 1 -32.20 -11.95 4.84
C MET A 1 -32.88 -11.49 3.55
N GLU A 2 -33.88 -12.22 3.05
CA GLU A 2 -34.62 -11.83 1.83
C GLU A 2 -35.44 -10.53 1.95
N ILE A 3 -36.02 -10.22 3.11
CA ILE A 3 -36.76 -8.97 3.33
C ILE A 3 -35.84 -7.74 3.21
N PHE A 4 -34.57 -7.87 3.61
CA PHE A 4 -33.57 -6.80 3.50
C PHE A 4 -33.10 -6.62 2.06
N PHE A 5 -32.98 -7.71 1.30
CA PHE A 5 -32.66 -7.69 -0.11
C PHE A 5 -33.80 -7.08 -0.94
N PHE A 6 -35.06 -7.41 -0.63
CA PHE A 6 -36.23 -6.85 -1.31
C PHE A 6 -36.41 -5.36 -1.00
N ALA A 7 -36.22 -4.94 0.26
CA ALA A 7 -36.25 -3.52 0.62
C ALA A 7 -35.09 -2.72 -0.03
N PHE A 8 -33.92 -3.34 -0.23
CA PHE A 8 -32.80 -2.72 -0.93
C PHE A 8 -33.03 -2.66 -2.45
N GLN A 9 -33.76 -3.62 -3.02
CA GLN A 9 -34.17 -3.64 -4.43
C GLN A 9 -35.26 -2.59 -4.71
N ASP A 10 -36.29 -2.49 -3.85
CA ASP A 10 -37.36 -1.48 -3.94
C ASP A 10 -36.83 -0.06 -3.71
N PHE A 11 -35.89 0.11 -2.79
CA PHE A 11 -35.22 1.39 -2.60
C PHE A 11 -34.38 1.79 -3.84
N ASN A 12 -33.75 0.83 -4.52
CA ASN A 12 -32.98 1.11 -5.74
C ASN A 12 -33.87 1.45 -6.94
N SER A 13 -35.03 0.81 -7.08
CA SER A 13 -35.96 1.08 -8.18
C SER A 13 -36.68 2.42 -8.01
N GLU A 14 -37.04 2.82 -6.79
CA GLU A 14 -37.59 4.16 -6.52
C GLU A 14 -36.54 5.27 -6.68
N LEU A 15 -35.27 5.01 -6.34
CA LEU A 15 -34.16 5.95 -6.54
C LEU A 15 -33.88 6.18 -8.04
N PHE A 16 -33.94 5.12 -8.85
CA PHE A 16 -33.73 5.21 -10.31
C PHE A 16 -34.83 5.99 -11.03
N GLY A 17 -36.08 5.93 -10.57
CA GLY A 17 -37.20 6.66 -11.18
C GLY A 17 -37.18 8.17 -10.96
N PHE A 18 -36.49 8.66 -9.92
CA PHE A 18 -36.27 10.09 -9.67
C PHE A 18 -34.99 10.63 -10.33
N GLN A 19 -34.12 9.75 -10.83
CA GLN A 19 -32.79 10.12 -11.31
C GLN A 19 -32.84 10.90 -12.63
N ASP A 20 -33.86 10.67 -13.47
CA ASP A 20 -33.93 11.28 -14.82
C ASP A 20 -34.13 12.81 -14.84
N PHE A 21 -34.65 13.44 -13.78
CA PHE A 21 -34.98 14.87 -13.77
C PHE A 21 -33.94 15.81 -13.11
N ASP A 22 -33.04 15.32 -12.23
CA ASP A 22 -32.03 16.13 -11.51
C ASP A 22 -30.60 15.50 -11.54
N ASN A 23 -30.27 14.83 -12.65
CA ASN A 23 -29.08 13.97 -12.81
C ASN A 23 -27.74 14.58 -12.34
N ASP A 24 -27.43 15.83 -12.64
CA ASP A 24 -26.10 16.39 -12.36
C ASP A 24 -25.89 16.77 -10.89
N LEU A 25 -26.92 17.31 -10.23
CA LEU A 25 -26.86 17.70 -8.82
C LEU A 25 -26.88 16.47 -7.91
N PHE A 26 -27.69 15.45 -8.24
CA PHE A 26 -27.69 14.19 -7.50
C PHE A 26 -26.43 13.37 -7.76
N THR A 27 -25.89 13.34 -8.98
CA THR A 27 -24.61 12.68 -9.27
C THR A 27 -23.47 13.35 -8.50
N THR A 28 -23.40 14.68 -8.51
CA THR A 28 -22.37 15.42 -7.77
C THR A 28 -22.52 15.21 -6.26
N SER A 29 -23.74 15.28 -5.73
CA SER A 29 -24.01 15.04 -4.31
C SER A 29 -23.69 13.59 -3.91
N GLY A 30 -24.00 12.62 -4.76
CA GLY A 30 -23.68 11.20 -4.56
C GLY A 30 -22.17 10.94 -4.55
N VAL A 31 -21.41 11.54 -5.48
CA VAL A 31 -19.94 11.45 -5.49
C VAL A 31 -19.33 12.10 -4.25
N LEU A 32 -19.82 13.27 -3.83
CA LEU A 32 -19.34 13.96 -2.64
C LEU A 32 -19.65 13.18 -1.35
N LEU A 33 -20.87 12.66 -1.21
CA LEU A 33 -21.26 11.84 -0.07
C LEU A 33 -20.49 10.51 -0.04
N GLY A 34 -20.32 9.86 -1.19
CA GLY A 34 -19.52 8.63 -1.31
C GLY A 34 -18.05 8.87 -0.94
N THR A 35 -17.45 9.94 -1.47
CA THR A 35 -16.07 10.33 -1.13
C THR A 35 -15.94 10.71 0.35
N GLY A 36 -16.91 11.44 0.89
CA GLY A 36 -16.98 11.78 2.32
C GLY A 36 -17.08 10.56 3.22
N ALA A 37 -17.91 9.59 2.87
CA ALA A 37 -18.02 8.32 3.58
C ALA A 37 -16.68 7.55 3.56
N LEU A 38 -16.03 7.43 2.39
CA LEU A 38 -14.71 6.81 2.26
C LEU A 38 -13.64 7.51 3.11
N LEU A 39 -13.64 8.84 3.14
CA LEU A 39 -12.72 9.63 3.97
C LEU A 39 -12.97 9.44 5.48
N VAL A 40 -14.23 9.34 5.91
CA VAL A 40 -14.58 9.06 7.31
C VAL A 40 -14.07 7.69 7.72
N TYR A 41 -14.31 6.64 6.92
CA TYR A 41 -13.79 5.30 7.20
C TYR A 41 -12.26 5.25 7.13
N GLY A 42 -11.63 5.97 6.21
CA GLY A 42 -10.18 6.18 6.18
C GLY A 42 -9.66 6.88 7.45
N GLY A 43 -10.43 7.84 7.99
CA GLY A 43 -10.16 8.49 9.27
C GLY A 43 -10.29 7.53 10.45
N VAL A 44 -11.26 6.61 10.43
CA VAL A 44 -11.42 5.56 11.44
C VAL A 44 -10.18 4.65 11.52
N LEU A 45 -9.52 4.36 10.39
CA LEU A 45 -8.24 3.62 10.40
C LEU A 45 -7.13 4.34 11.20
N ARG A 46 -7.18 5.67 11.29
CA ARG A 46 -6.27 6.45 12.16
C ARG A 46 -6.58 6.25 13.64
N TYR A 47 -7.85 6.08 14.00
CA TYR A 47 -8.26 5.81 15.38
C TYR A 47 -7.88 4.39 15.84
N PHE A 48 -7.86 3.40 14.94
CA PHE A 48 -7.35 2.06 15.23
C PHE A 48 -5.85 2.03 15.58
N GLY A 49 -5.07 3.03 15.16
CA GLY A 49 -3.67 3.21 15.55
C GLY A 49 -3.46 3.56 17.04
N PHE A 50 -4.51 3.81 17.82
CA PHE A 50 -4.39 4.10 19.26
C PHE A 50 -4.04 2.84 20.10
N PHE A 51 -4.30 1.65 19.58
CA PHE A 51 -3.83 0.40 20.20
C PHE A 51 -2.35 0.15 19.86
N SER A 52 -1.53 -0.09 20.89
CA SER A 52 -0.06 -0.24 20.80
C SER A 52 0.40 -1.24 19.72
N LYS A 53 -0.38 -2.28 19.42
CA LYS A 53 -0.05 -3.27 18.36
C LYS A 53 -0.31 -2.79 16.92
N TYR A 54 -1.32 -1.95 16.68
CA TYR A 54 -1.70 -1.50 15.32
C TYR A 54 -1.00 -0.20 14.90
N ASN A 55 -0.54 0.60 15.88
CA ASN A 55 0.29 1.78 15.65
C ASN A 55 1.56 1.45 14.85
N ILE A 56 2.13 0.28 15.11
CA ILE A 56 3.32 -0.23 14.42
C ILE A 56 3.06 -0.33 12.93
N LEU A 57 1.94 -0.92 12.53
CA LEU A 57 1.59 -1.16 11.13
C LEU A 57 1.39 0.15 10.37
N ILE A 58 0.70 1.13 10.96
CA ILE A 58 0.47 2.44 10.32
C ILE A 58 1.77 3.24 10.21
N LEU A 59 2.65 3.15 11.22
CA LEU A 59 3.96 3.80 11.20
C LEU A 59 4.89 3.17 10.16
N THR A 60 4.89 1.84 10.05
CA THR A 60 5.56 1.07 8.99
C THR A 60 5.13 1.56 7.62
N LEU A 61 3.82 1.57 7.37
CA LEU A 61 3.24 1.92 6.08
C LEU A 61 3.59 3.36 5.68
N LYS A 62 3.53 4.30 6.64
CA LYS A 62 3.87 5.71 6.38
C LYS A 62 5.37 5.92 6.13
N LYS A 63 6.24 5.16 6.81
CA LYS A 63 7.70 5.25 6.67
C LYS A 63 8.20 4.58 5.39
N SER A 64 7.54 3.50 4.94
CA SER A 64 7.89 2.78 3.72
C SER A 64 7.33 3.41 2.45
N LEU A 65 6.25 4.20 2.57
CA LEU A 65 5.62 4.96 1.49
C LEU A 65 6.60 5.69 0.55
N PRO A 66 7.59 6.48 1.02
CA PRO A 66 8.53 7.17 0.12
C PRO A 66 9.45 6.21 -0.66
N ASN A 67 9.80 5.06 -0.10
CA ASN A 67 10.62 4.06 -0.80
C ASN A 67 9.79 3.35 -1.88
N ILE A 68 8.54 3.00 -1.55
CA ILE A 68 7.58 2.42 -2.49
C ILE A 68 7.27 3.39 -3.63
N LEU A 69 7.13 4.69 -3.36
CA LEU A 69 6.85 5.70 -4.39
C LEU A 69 7.96 5.82 -5.44
N ARG A 70 9.24 5.72 -5.03
CA ARG A 70 10.36 5.73 -5.98
C ARG A 70 10.31 4.53 -6.92
N PHE A 71 10.01 3.34 -6.37
CA PHE A 71 9.84 2.13 -7.18
C PHE A 71 8.63 2.23 -8.10
N MET A 72 7.49 2.71 -7.59
CA MET A 72 6.27 2.95 -8.36
C MET A 72 6.51 3.94 -9.51
N SER A 73 7.33 4.97 -9.32
CA SER A 73 7.69 5.91 -10.39
C SER A 73 8.44 5.21 -11.53
N CYS A 74 9.36 4.28 -11.22
CA CYS A 74 10.05 3.47 -12.24
C CYS A 74 9.06 2.56 -12.99
N THR A 75 8.21 1.85 -12.25
CA THR A 75 7.15 1.01 -12.81
C THR A 75 6.19 1.80 -13.70
N ALA A 76 5.84 3.04 -13.33
CA ALA A 76 4.98 3.90 -14.12
C ALA A 76 5.61 4.28 -15.47
N VAL A 77 6.92 4.52 -15.51
CA VAL A 77 7.65 4.78 -16.78
C VAL A 77 7.62 3.54 -17.68
N LEU A 78 7.88 2.35 -17.13
CA LEU A 78 7.74 1.10 -17.89
C LEU A 78 6.30 0.91 -18.39
N TYR A 79 5.32 1.13 -17.54
CA TYR A 79 3.90 0.98 -17.86
C TYR A 79 3.47 1.94 -18.98
N ALA A 80 3.92 3.19 -18.94
CA ALA A 80 3.68 4.16 -20.01
C ALA A 80 4.31 3.73 -21.35
N GLY A 81 5.51 3.14 -21.33
CA GLY A 81 6.16 2.57 -22.51
C GLY A 81 5.33 1.44 -23.14
N PHE A 82 4.82 0.52 -22.32
CA PHE A 82 3.91 -0.53 -22.78
C PHE A 82 2.57 0.06 -23.26
N LEU A 83 2.00 1.06 -22.59
CA LEU A 83 0.78 1.72 -23.05
C LEU A 83 0.92 2.31 -24.45
N ILE A 84 2.02 3.03 -24.73
CA ILE A 84 2.28 3.62 -26.04
C ILE A 84 2.53 2.51 -27.08
N ALA A 85 3.28 1.45 -26.72
CA ALA A 85 3.50 0.32 -27.60
C ALA A 85 2.20 -0.43 -27.94
N GLY A 86 1.36 -0.72 -26.94
CA GLY A 86 0.05 -1.35 -27.11
C GLY A 86 -0.90 -0.50 -27.95
N TRP A 87 -0.91 0.82 -27.71
CA TRP A 87 -1.64 1.78 -28.55
C TRP A 87 -1.23 1.71 -30.03
N VAL A 88 0.08 1.75 -30.31
CA VAL A 88 0.58 1.77 -31.70
C VAL A 88 0.42 0.41 -32.39
N ILE A 89 0.67 -0.69 -31.68
CA ILE A 89 0.65 -2.05 -32.25
C ILE A 89 -0.78 -2.58 -32.42
N ILE A 90 -1.67 -2.29 -31.46
CA ILE A 90 -2.99 -2.93 -31.35
C ILE A 90 -4.14 -1.91 -31.57
N GLY A 91 -3.87 -0.61 -31.46
CA GLY A 91 -4.85 0.47 -31.65
C GLY A 91 -5.59 0.51 -33.00
N PRO A 92 -4.96 0.20 -34.16
CA PRO A 92 -5.70 0.19 -35.42
C PRO A 92 -6.59 -1.05 -35.61
N TYR A 93 -6.52 -2.06 -34.73
CA TYR A 93 -7.16 -3.36 -34.92
C TYR A 93 -8.18 -3.73 -33.85
N SER A 94 -8.35 -2.93 -32.78
CA SER A 94 -9.29 -3.28 -31.70
C SER A 94 -9.97 -2.06 -31.07
N LEU A 95 -11.25 -2.20 -30.77
CA LEU A 95 -12.09 -1.15 -30.17
C LEU A 95 -11.67 -0.78 -28.74
N LYS A 96 -10.99 -1.69 -28.02
CA LYS A 96 -10.48 -1.49 -26.65
C LYS A 96 -9.23 -0.61 -26.58
N PHE A 97 -8.46 -0.47 -27.66
CA PHE A 97 -7.23 0.32 -27.72
C PHE A 97 -7.39 1.63 -28.50
N ARG A 98 -8.63 2.15 -28.57
CA ARG A 98 -8.98 3.34 -29.36
C ARG A 98 -8.87 4.65 -28.59
N THR A 99 -8.77 4.61 -27.25
CA THR A 99 -8.27 5.72 -26.41
C THR A 99 -7.19 5.24 -25.42
N LEU A 100 -6.24 6.11 -25.05
CA LEU A 100 -5.19 5.79 -24.07
C LEU A 100 -5.80 5.35 -22.73
N GLY A 101 -6.95 5.92 -22.36
CA GLY A 101 -7.72 5.55 -21.17
C GLY A 101 -8.19 4.10 -21.21
N GLN A 102 -8.89 3.69 -22.28
CA GLN A 102 -9.36 2.30 -22.42
C GLN A 102 -8.19 1.29 -22.51
N SER A 103 -7.08 1.70 -23.14
CA SER A 103 -5.86 0.89 -23.16
C SER A 103 -5.31 0.68 -21.74
N SER A 104 -5.35 1.73 -20.90
CA SER A 104 -4.92 1.64 -19.49
C SER A 104 -5.85 0.80 -18.62
N GLU A 105 -7.16 0.83 -18.86
CA GLU A 105 -8.13 -0.04 -18.18
C GLU A 105 -7.90 -1.50 -18.56
N ALA A 106 -7.67 -1.79 -19.84
CA ALA A 106 -7.37 -3.13 -20.34
C ALA A 106 -6.05 -3.67 -19.78
N LEU A 107 -4.97 -2.88 -19.82
CA LEU A 107 -3.68 -3.29 -19.24
C LEU A 107 -3.77 -3.47 -17.71
N PHE A 108 -4.55 -2.67 -17.00
CA PHE A 108 -4.76 -2.81 -15.56
C PHE A 108 -5.56 -4.08 -15.21
N SER A 109 -6.62 -4.38 -15.96
CA SER A 109 -7.36 -5.64 -15.82
C SER A 109 -6.46 -6.85 -16.11
N LEU A 110 -5.60 -6.77 -17.13
CA LEU A 110 -4.60 -7.81 -17.42
C LEU A 110 -3.60 -8.00 -16.28
N LEU A 111 -3.14 -6.91 -15.65
CA LEU A 111 -2.23 -6.93 -14.49
C LEU A 111 -2.84 -7.67 -13.29
N ASN A 112 -4.16 -7.56 -13.11
CA ASN A 112 -4.93 -8.25 -12.07
C ASN A 112 -5.39 -9.65 -12.49
N GLY A 113 -5.18 -10.05 -13.75
CA GLY A 113 -5.53 -11.37 -14.28
C GLY A 113 -7.00 -11.55 -14.69
N ASP A 114 -7.75 -10.46 -14.87
CA ASP A 114 -9.20 -10.50 -15.09
C ASP A 114 -9.59 -10.70 -16.58
N ASP A 115 -8.91 -10.07 -17.55
CA ASP A 115 -9.35 -10.07 -18.97
C ASP A 115 -8.35 -10.70 -19.97
N MET A 116 -7.53 -11.68 -19.54
CA MET A 116 -6.52 -12.31 -20.41
C MET A 116 -7.14 -13.04 -21.62
N PHE A 117 -8.27 -13.74 -21.46
CA PHE A 117 -8.85 -14.56 -22.52
C PHE A 117 -9.61 -13.74 -23.59
N ALA A 118 -10.35 -12.71 -23.20
CA ALA A 118 -11.12 -11.90 -24.16
C ALA A 118 -10.21 -11.03 -25.05
N THR A 119 -9.04 -10.64 -24.54
CA THR A 119 -8.03 -9.92 -25.33
C THR A 119 -7.44 -10.80 -26.42
N PHE A 120 -7.16 -12.07 -26.13
CA PHE A 120 -6.73 -13.06 -27.12
C PHE A 120 -7.80 -13.31 -28.20
N PHE A 121 -9.07 -13.41 -27.80
CA PHE A 121 -10.18 -13.64 -28.73
C PHE A 121 -10.38 -12.46 -29.70
N THR A 122 -10.32 -11.23 -29.19
CA THR A 122 -10.48 -10.00 -29.98
C THR A 122 -9.37 -9.83 -31.02
N ILE A 123 -8.14 -10.24 -30.69
CA ILE A 123 -6.97 -10.15 -31.58
C ILE A 123 -6.94 -11.30 -32.61
N ASN A 124 -7.58 -12.44 -32.32
CA ASN A 124 -7.51 -13.64 -33.17
C ASN A 124 -8.29 -13.50 -34.50
N GLU A 125 -9.24 -12.57 -34.61
CA GLU A 125 -10.05 -12.39 -35.83
C GLU A 125 -9.40 -11.50 -36.89
N THR A 126 -8.36 -10.73 -36.54
CA THR A 126 -7.73 -9.76 -37.45
C THR A 126 -6.30 -10.18 -37.80
N ASN A 127 -6.09 -10.71 -39.01
CA ASN A 127 -4.78 -10.99 -39.65
C ASN A 127 -3.74 -11.80 -38.82
N THR A 128 -3.21 -12.88 -39.39
CA THR A 128 -2.24 -13.78 -38.73
C THR A 128 -1.01 -13.07 -38.14
N ILE A 129 -0.53 -12.00 -38.79
CA ILE A 129 0.65 -11.23 -38.34
C ILE A 129 0.33 -10.46 -37.05
N VAL A 130 -0.78 -9.73 -37.01
CA VAL A 130 -1.22 -8.95 -35.84
C VAL A 130 -1.48 -9.88 -34.66
N ARG A 131 -2.04 -11.07 -34.93
CA ARG A 131 -2.22 -12.10 -33.90
C ARG A 131 -0.91 -12.51 -33.23
N ILE A 132 0.14 -12.78 -34.00
CA ILE A 132 1.43 -13.20 -33.44
C ILE A 132 2.06 -12.07 -32.61
N PHE A 133 2.09 -10.84 -33.16
CA PHE A 133 2.63 -9.69 -32.44
C PHE A 133 1.84 -9.36 -31.17
N GLY A 134 0.51 -9.38 -31.21
CA GLY A 134 -0.35 -9.15 -30.04
C GLY A 134 -0.20 -10.23 -28.97
N THR A 135 -0.08 -11.50 -29.40
CA THR A 135 0.17 -12.64 -28.50
C THR A 135 1.49 -12.49 -27.76
N ILE A 136 2.58 -12.19 -28.49
CA ILE A 136 3.91 -11.99 -27.90
C ILE A 136 3.89 -10.78 -26.97
N TYR A 137 3.24 -9.68 -27.38
CA TYR A 137 3.12 -8.47 -26.57
C TYR A 137 2.42 -8.74 -25.23
N ILE A 138 1.26 -9.41 -25.23
CA ILE A 138 0.51 -9.72 -24.01
C ILE A 138 1.32 -10.66 -23.10
N TYR A 139 1.95 -11.71 -23.64
CA TYR A 139 2.78 -12.60 -22.83
C TYR A 139 4.00 -11.89 -22.23
N LEU A 140 4.64 -11.00 -22.98
CA LEU A 140 5.77 -10.21 -22.48
C LEU A 140 5.30 -9.24 -21.39
N PHE A 141 4.18 -8.56 -21.58
CA PHE A 141 3.58 -7.67 -20.58
C PHE A 141 3.22 -8.43 -19.29
N VAL A 142 2.47 -9.53 -19.40
CA VAL A 142 2.03 -10.34 -18.25
C VAL A 142 3.22 -10.92 -17.50
N SER A 143 4.18 -11.51 -18.22
CA SER A 143 5.36 -12.09 -17.57
C SER A 143 6.21 -11.06 -16.84
N LEU A 144 6.40 -9.87 -17.43
CA LEU A 144 7.20 -8.81 -16.82
C LEU A 144 6.46 -8.14 -15.64
N PHE A 145 5.20 -7.73 -15.83
CA PHE A 145 4.48 -7.00 -14.79
C PHE A 145 3.98 -7.89 -13.66
N ILE A 146 3.43 -9.07 -13.96
CA ILE A 146 2.90 -9.95 -12.92
C ILE A 146 4.03 -10.68 -12.19
N TYR A 147 5.01 -11.26 -12.90
CA TYR A 147 6.03 -12.05 -12.20
C TYR A 147 7.21 -11.24 -11.69
N VAL A 148 7.63 -10.16 -12.38
CA VAL A 148 8.81 -9.40 -11.93
C VAL A 148 8.38 -8.22 -11.07
N VAL A 149 7.49 -7.36 -11.60
CA VAL A 149 7.13 -6.10 -10.92
C VAL A 149 6.31 -6.36 -9.65
N LEU A 150 5.27 -7.22 -9.68
CA LEU A 150 4.51 -7.52 -8.46
C LEU A 150 5.35 -8.24 -7.41
N SER A 151 6.20 -9.19 -7.81
CA SER A 151 7.10 -9.86 -6.87
C SER A 151 8.09 -8.89 -6.22
N LEU A 152 8.62 -7.92 -6.99
CA LEU A 152 9.50 -6.89 -6.44
C LEU A 152 8.75 -5.91 -5.53
N PHE A 153 7.51 -5.57 -5.85
CA PHE A 153 6.67 -4.75 -4.99
C PHE A 153 6.40 -5.43 -3.64
N ILE A 154 6.05 -6.71 -3.65
CA ILE A 154 5.87 -7.51 -2.43
C ILE A 154 7.18 -7.61 -1.65
N ALA A 155 8.32 -7.79 -2.33
CA ALA A 155 9.64 -7.84 -1.68
C ALA A 155 9.99 -6.52 -0.97
N ILE A 156 9.71 -5.36 -1.57
CA ILE A 156 9.95 -4.05 -0.94
C ILE A 156 9.04 -3.86 0.28
N ILE A 157 7.77 -4.28 0.19
CA ILE A 157 6.86 -4.24 1.34
C ILE A 157 7.36 -5.15 2.46
N MET A 158 7.83 -6.35 2.12
CA MET A 158 8.38 -7.30 3.07
C MET A 158 9.63 -6.74 3.75
N ASP A 159 10.61 -6.23 3.00
CA ASP A 159 11.82 -5.59 3.53
C ASP A 159 11.48 -4.44 4.50
N ALA A 160 10.56 -3.56 4.09
CA ALA A 160 10.08 -2.50 4.97
C ALA A 160 9.37 -3.03 6.23
N TYR A 161 8.58 -4.10 6.09
CA TYR A 161 7.93 -4.74 7.23
C TYR A 161 8.96 -5.32 8.22
N GLU A 162 10.01 -5.98 7.72
CA GLU A 162 11.07 -6.55 8.55
C GLU A 162 11.87 -5.47 9.28
N VAL A 163 12.28 -4.40 8.58
CA VAL A 163 13.00 -3.28 9.19
C VAL A 163 12.21 -2.66 10.34
N ILE A 164 10.91 -2.42 10.17
CA ILE A 164 10.12 -1.88 11.28
C ILE A 164 9.95 -2.92 12.40
N ARG A 165 9.65 -4.19 12.08
CA ARG A 165 9.52 -5.28 13.07
C ARG A 165 10.74 -5.37 13.97
N ASP A 166 11.94 -5.26 13.41
CA ASP A 166 13.21 -5.35 14.17
C ASP A 166 13.44 -4.14 15.07
N ARG A 167 13.00 -2.94 14.65
CA ARG A 167 13.08 -1.72 15.48
C ARG A 167 12.18 -1.81 16.70
N TYR A 168 10.99 -2.39 16.55
CA TYR A 168 10.09 -2.62 17.68
C TYR A 168 10.61 -3.69 18.64
N ARG A 169 11.17 -4.79 18.11
CA ARG A 169 11.81 -5.81 18.95
C ARG A 169 12.99 -5.25 19.75
N SER A 170 13.77 -4.33 19.16
CA SER A 170 14.91 -3.71 19.84
C SER A 170 14.50 -2.77 20.97
N GLN A 171 13.42 -2.00 20.80
CA GLN A 171 12.89 -1.12 21.86
C GLN A 171 12.38 -1.90 23.08
N GLU A 172 11.75 -3.06 22.87
CA GLU A 172 11.26 -3.92 23.95
C GLU A 172 12.40 -4.53 24.79
N ILE A 173 13.62 -4.61 24.25
CA ILE A 173 14.82 -5.13 24.94
C ILE A 173 15.60 -4.01 25.65
N GLU A 174 15.55 -2.78 25.16
CA GLU A 174 16.29 -1.64 25.72
C GLU A 174 15.59 -1.04 26.95
N GLU A 175 14.25 -0.95 26.96
CA GLU A 175 13.45 -0.49 28.10
C GLU A 175 13.67 -1.29 29.41
N PRO A 176 13.71 -2.64 29.44
CA PRO A 176 13.99 -3.37 30.68
C PRO A 176 15.41 -3.12 31.17
N SER A 177 16.38 -2.86 30.28
CA SER A 177 17.76 -2.58 30.68
C SER A 177 17.92 -1.21 31.34
N LEU A 178 17.25 -0.16 30.81
CA LEU A 178 17.30 1.17 31.40
C LEU A 178 16.49 1.27 32.69
N LEU A 179 15.35 0.60 32.79
CA LEU A 179 14.63 0.47 34.06
C LEU A 179 15.44 -0.30 35.09
N GLN A 180 16.18 -1.33 34.68
CA GLN A 180 17.06 -2.07 35.57
C GLN A 180 18.30 -1.25 35.98
N PHE A 181 18.85 -0.42 35.09
CA PHE A 181 19.93 0.52 35.40
C PHE A 181 19.45 1.66 36.32
N LEU A 182 18.25 2.22 36.10
CA LEU A 182 17.66 3.24 36.96
C LEU A 182 17.24 2.66 38.33
N ALA A 183 16.69 1.43 38.36
CA ALA A 183 16.38 0.73 39.60
C ALA A 183 17.65 0.32 40.38
N ALA A 184 18.72 -0.07 39.70
CA ALA A 184 20.02 -0.35 40.33
C ALA A 184 20.71 0.90 40.88
N GLY A 185 20.48 2.07 40.27
CA GLY A 185 20.97 3.36 40.77
C GLY A 185 20.22 3.90 42.00
N GLN A 186 19.11 3.28 42.40
CA GLN A 186 18.21 3.81 43.43
C GLN A 186 18.30 3.10 44.79
N HIS A 187 19.30 2.24 44.99
CA HIS A 187 19.64 1.72 46.33
C HIS A 187 20.92 2.39 46.86
N PRO A 188 20.85 3.61 47.44
CA PRO A 188 21.96 4.13 48.21
C PRO A 188 22.03 3.31 49.51
N ASP A 189 22.96 2.35 49.57
CA ASP A 189 23.41 1.86 50.86
C ASP A 189 24.35 2.94 51.46
N PRO A 190 23.91 3.66 52.50
CA PRO A 190 24.62 4.82 53.02
C PRO A 190 25.97 4.48 53.67
N THR A 191 26.31 3.20 53.80
CA THR A 191 27.55 2.75 54.43
C THR A 191 28.75 2.77 53.48
N ASN A 192 28.55 2.51 52.18
CA ASN A 192 29.65 2.35 51.23
C ASN A 192 30.18 3.69 50.66
N ASP A 193 29.32 4.71 50.59
CA ASP A 193 29.69 6.04 50.10
C ASP A 193 30.59 6.81 51.08
N ALA A 194 30.48 6.54 52.38
CA ALA A 194 31.34 7.13 53.40
C ALA A 194 32.76 6.55 53.34
N GLU A 195 32.88 5.24 53.09
CA GLU A 195 34.16 4.53 53.02
C GLU A 195 34.92 4.84 51.71
N ALA A 196 34.19 4.95 50.59
CA ALA A 196 34.76 5.42 49.33
C ALA A 196 35.26 6.88 49.44
N ARG A 197 34.48 7.80 50.03
CA ARG A 197 34.92 9.20 50.22
C ARG A 197 36.12 9.33 51.16
N PHE A 198 36.29 8.41 52.10
CA PHE A 198 37.46 8.37 52.99
C PHE A 198 38.72 7.89 52.28
N GLN A 199 38.62 6.88 51.40
CA GLN A 199 39.75 6.41 50.59
C GLN A 199 40.22 7.45 49.55
N TYR A 200 39.29 8.15 48.89
CA TYR A 200 39.62 9.14 47.85
C TYR A 200 39.92 10.55 48.39
N SER A 201 39.94 10.74 49.72
CA SER A 201 40.29 12.03 50.33
C SER A 201 41.75 12.38 50.05
N SER A 202 42.00 13.56 49.46
CA SER A 202 43.33 14.04 49.01
C SER A 202 44.47 13.91 50.03
N LYS A 203 44.15 13.76 51.32
CA LYS A 203 45.14 13.51 52.38
C LYS A 203 45.82 12.14 52.28
N ASN A 204 45.16 11.13 51.70
CA ASN A 204 45.70 9.78 51.54
C ASN A 204 46.44 9.59 50.21
N LEU A 205 46.14 10.37 49.17
CA LEU A 205 46.82 10.30 47.87
C LEU A 205 48.22 10.93 47.86
N LEU A 206 48.55 11.75 48.86
CA LEU A 206 49.86 12.40 49.01
C LEU A 206 50.82 11.63 49.94
N ARG A 207 50.48 10.38 50.30
CA ARG A 207 51.23 9.50 51.21
C ARG A 207 51.89 8.30 50.52
N LEU A 208 51.93 8.27 49.18
CA LEU A 208 52.80 7.41 48.37
C LEU A 208 54.03 8.20 47.90
#